data_AF-A0A919I1R6-F1
#
_entry.id   AF-A0A919I1R6-F1
#
_cell.length_a   1.000
_cell.length_b   1.000
_cell.length_c   1.000
_cell.angle_alpha   90.00
_cell.angle_beta   90.00
_cell.angle_gamma   90.00
#
_symmetry.space_group_name_H-M   'P 1'
#
loop_
_entity.id
_entity.type
_entity.pdbx_description
1 polymer ?
#
loop_
_entity_poly.entity_id
_entity_poly.type
_entity_poly.pdbx_seq_one_letter_code
_entity_poly.pdbx_strand_id
1 'polypeptide(L)' 'MIKDYHEHTLGARSDSRSVAYIRCVFPQGESYWGVGIDNDVARASLQALCNALSAADQAGGRK' A
#
# COMPACT_ATOMS: atom_id res chain seq x y z
N MET A 1 11.03 -2.95 -5.64
CA MET A 1 11.69 -2.38 -4.44
C MET A 1 10.74 -1.37 -3.81
N ILE A 2 10.54 -1.42 -2.49
CA ILE A 2 9.78 -0.38 -1.78
C ILE A 2 10.66 0.87 -1.71
N LYS A 3 10.15 2.00 -2.20
CA LYS A 3 10.85 3.29 -2.18
C LYS A 3 10.38 4.21 -1.08
N ASP A 4 9.07 4.20 -0.80
CA ASP A 4 8.48 5.01 0.27
C ASP A 4 7.42 4.21 1.03
N TYR A 5 7.33 4.53 2.31
CA TYR A 5 6.40 3.95 3.26
C TYR A 5 5.89 5.08 4.17
N HIS A 6 4.57 5.24 4.24
CA HIS A 6 3.93 6.13 5.18
C HIS A 6 2.77 5.42 5.86
N GLU A 7 2.64 5.59 7.17
CA GLU A 7 1.50 5.10 7.92
C GLU A 7 0.90 6.23 8.75
N HIS A 8 -0.40 6.12 9.01
CA HIS A 8 -1.10 7.05 9.86
C HIS A 8 -2.22 6.35 10.61
N THR A 9 -2.33 6.61 11.90
CA THR A 9 -3.42 6.12 12.73
C THR A 9 -4.65 7.00 12.56
N LEU A 10 -5.73 6.42 12.06
CA LEU A 10 -7.04 7.01 11.90
C LEU A 10 -7.88 6.78 13.16
N GLY A 11 -7.82 7.73 14.09
CA GLY A 11 -8.68 7.79 15.27
C GLY A 11 -7.93 7.68 16.60
N ALA A 12 -8.65 7.96 17.67
CA ALA A 12 -8.11 7.93 19.03
C ALA A 12 -9.08 7.18 19.94
N ARG A 13 -8.97 5.83 20.01
CA ARG A 13 -9.51 4.89 21.03
C ARG A 13 -9.59 3.44 20.48
N SER A 14 -10.29 2.54 21.18
CA SER A 14 -10.40 1.09 20.97
C SER A 14 -10.77 0.63 19.55
N ASP A 15 -11.28 1.54 18.72
CA ASP A 15 -11.77 1.39 17.35
C ASP A 15 -10.89 2.17 16.35
N SER A 16 -9.65 2.45 16.76
CA SER A 16 -8.64 3.09 15.92
C SER A 16 -8.32 2.24 14.70
N ARG A 17 -8.36 2.88 13.54
CA ARG A 17 -7.90 2.29 12.28
C ARG A 17 -6.49 2.77 11.99
N SER A 18 -5.77 2.06 11.15
CA SER A 18 -4.49 2.45 10.61
C SER A 18 -4.57 2.45 9.10
N VAL A 19 -3.97 3.46 8.47
CA VAL A 19 -3.76 3.49 7.03
C VAL A 19 -2.28 3.38 6.73
N ALA A 20 -1.93 2.63 5.69
CA ALA A 20 -0.58 2.51 5.16
C ALA A 20 -0.57 2.84 3.67
N TYR A 21 0.49 3.53 3.25
CA TYR A 21 0.77 3.94 1.88
C TYR A 21 2.15 3.39 1.51
N ILE A 22 2.22 2.59 0.44
CA ILE A 22 3.47 1.97 -0.01
C ILE A 22 3.70 2.31 -1.48
N ARG A 23 4.89 2.84 -1.78
CA ARG A 23 5.35 3.01 -3.16
C ARG A 23 6.32 1.91 -3.54
N CYS A 24 5.93 1.12 -4.54
CA CYS A 24 6.76 0.09 -5.13
C CYS A 24 7.30 0.57 -6.48
N VAL A 25 8.62 0.49 -6.65
CA VAL A 25 9.29 0.68 -7.94
C VAL A 25 9.65 -0.67 -8.54
N PHE A 26 9.26 -0.87 -9.78
CA PHE A 26 9.44 -2.11 -10.53
C PHE A 26 10.68 -2.03 -11.42
N PRO A 27 11.23 -3.18 -11.86
CA PRO A 27 12.44 -3.22 -12.67
C PRO A 27 12.35 -2.43 -13.98
N GLN A 28 11.14 -2.24 -14.53
CA GLN A 28 10.92 -1.43 -15.73
C GLN A 28 10.95 0.10 -15.48
N GLY A 29 11.20 0.55 -14.24
CA GLY A 29 11.23 1.97 -13.86
C GLY A 29 9.86 2.54 -13.50
N GLU A 30 8.78 1.78 -13.68
CA GLU A 30 7.44 2.16 -13.27
C GLU A 30 7.30 2.14 -11.74
N SER A 31 6.54 3.09 -11.21
CA SER A 31 6.25 3.16 -9.78
C SER A 31 4.75 3.17 -9.53
N TYR A 32 4.30 2.28 -8.64
CA TYR A 32 2.90 2.16 -8.26
C TYR A 32 2.73 2.39 -6.76
N TRP A 33 1.65 3.08 -6.44
CA TRP A 33 1.22 3.29 -5.06
C TRP A 33 0.13 2.29 -4.72
N GLY A 34 0.21 1.75 -3.51
CA GLY A 34 -0.87 1.00 -2.89
C GLY A 34 -1.23 1.59 -1.54
N VAL A 35 -2.51 1.48 -1.21
CA VAL A 35 -3.08 2.00 0.04
C VAL A 35 -3.85 0.88 0.71
N GLY A 36 -3.65 0.71 2.01
CA GLY A 36 -4.38 -0.26 2.82
C GLY A 36 -4.88 0.38 4.11
N ILE A 37 -6.09 0.01 4.53
CA ILE A 37 -6.71 0.49 5.76
C ILE A 37 -7.18 -0.74 6.55
N ASP A 38 -6.74 -0.86 7.79
CA ASP A 38 -7.12 -1.95 8.70
C ASP A 38 -7.06 -1.46 10.15
N ASN A 39 -7.70 -2.18 11.09
CA ASN A 39 -7.57 -1.87 12.51
C ASN A 39 -6.16 -2.21 13.04
N ASP A 40 -5.42 -3.03 12.31
CA ASP A 40 -4.04 -3.40 12.59
C ASP A 40 -3.09 -2.81 11.54
N VAL A 41 -2.06 -2.09 11.98
CA VAL A 41 -1.08 -1.45 11.08
C VAL A 41 -0.35 -2.45 10.19
N ALA A 42 -0.02 -3.64 10.69
CA ALA A 42 0.66 -4.65 9.89
C ALA A 42 -0.26 -5.19 8.78
N ARG A 43 -1.56 -5.39 9.08
CA ARG A 43 -2.55 -5.74 8.06
C ARG A 43 -2.74 -4.63 7.03
N ALA A 44 -2.84 -3.38 7.48
CA ALA A 44 -2.94 -2.22 6.59
C ALA A 44 -1.74 -2.16 5.62
N SER A 45 -0.53 -2.41 6.11
CA SER A 45 0.70 -2.40 5.30
C SER A 45 0.77 -3.56 4.31
N LEU A 46 0.36 -4.76 4.70
CA LEU A 46 0.26 -5.90 3.77
C LEU A 46 -0.77 -5.63 2.67
N GLN A 47 -1.93 -5.08 3.03
CA GLN A 47 -2.96 -4.72 2.06
C GLN A 47 -2.46 -3.63 1.10
N ALA A 48 -1.76 -2.62 1.60
CA ALA A 48 -1.14 -1.57 0.78
C ALA A 48 -0.14 -2.16 -0.22
N LEU A 49 0.70 -3.11 0.21
CA LEU A 49 1.65 -3.78 -0.66
C LEU A 49 0.94 -4.60 -1.75
N CYS A 50 -0.04 -5.43 -1.38
CA CYS A 50 -0.83 -6.21 -2.32
C CYS A 50 -1.50 -5.31 -3.36
N ASN A 51 -2.10 -4.19 -2.92
CA ASN A 51 -2.73 -3.23 -3.83
C ASN A 51 -1.73 -2.60 -4.81
N ALA A 52 -0.51 -2.28 -4.37
CA ALA A 52 0.54 -1.76 -5.26
C ALA A 52 0.96 -2.80 -6.31
N LEU A 53 1.06 -4.08 -5.93
CA LEU A 53 1.37 -5.18 -6.84
C LEU A 53 0.24 -5.42 -7.84
N SER A 54 -1.01 -5.44 -7.39
CA SER A 54 -2.19 -5.59 -8.26
C SER A 54 -2.35 -4.41 -9.23
N ALA A 55 -2.00 -3.19 -8.82
CA ALA A 55 -2.00 -2.03 -9.70
C ALA A 55 -0.94 -2.16 -10.81
N ALA A 56 0.25 -2.64 -10.47
CA ALA A 56 1.31 -2.90 -11.43
C ALA A 56 0.95 -4.02 -12.42
N ASP A 57 0.32 -5.09 -11.94
CA ASP A 57 -0.15 -6.21 -12.78
C ASP A 57 -1.22 -5.74 -13.77
N GLN A 58 -2.21 -4.96 -13.31
CA GLN A 58 -3.25 -4.40 -14.19
C GLN A 58 -2.71 -3.42 -15.23
N ALA A 59 -1.71 -2.61 -14.88
CA ALA A 59 -1.03 -1.75 -15.85
C ALA A 59 -0.18 -2.57 -16.84
N GLY A 60 0.36 -3.70 -16.38
CA GLY A 60 1.08 -4.68 -17.21
C GLY A 60 0.20 -5.48 -18.16
N GLY A 61 -1.07 -5.71 -17.83
CA GLY A 61 -2.02 -6.46 -18.67
C GLY A 61 -2.77 -5.62 -19.72
N ARG A 62 -2.58 -4.31 -19.74
CA ARG A 62 -3.27 -3.36 -20.65
C ARG A 62 -2.41 -2.89 -21.84
N LYS A 63 -1.30 -3.55 -22.11
CA LYS A 63 -0.38 -3.31 -23.24
C LYS A 63 -0.38 -4.50 -24.18
#